data_AF-X1C2W2-F1
#
_entry.id   AF-X1C2W2-F1
#
_cell.length_a   1.000
_cell.length_b   1.000
_cell.length_c   1.000
_cell.angle_alpha   90.00
_cell.angle_beta   90.00
_cell.angle_gamma   90.00
#
_symmetry.space_group_name_H-M   'P 1'
#
loop_
_entity.id
_entity.type
_entity.pdbx_description
1 polymer ?
#
loop_
_entity_poly.entity_id
_entity_poly.type
_entity_poly.pdbx_seq_one_letter_code
_entity_poly.pdbx_strand_id
1 'polypeptide(L)' 'MSRKLTEFQKKVYDFIKEHNEMIVSNVPKNMRGAIPSLKNAGLIETFRKPVTQWASKKKLFVKSINKKHP' A
#
# COMPACT_ATOMS: atom_id res chain seq x y z
N MET A 1 -7.87 -2.79 20.64
CA MET A 1 -7.14 -1.51 20.71
C MET A 1 -7.25 -0.80 19.37
N SER A 2 -8.04 0.28 19.30
CA SER A 2 -8.16 1.09 18.07
C SER A 2 -6.90 1.94 17.91
N ARG A 3 -5.93 1.47 17.13
CA ARG A 3 -4.72 2.27 16.83
C ARG A 3 -5.14 3.43 15.94
N LYS A 4 -5.33 4.62 16.54
CA LYS A 4 -5.48 5.88 15.81
C LYS A 4 -4.32 5.95 14.81
N LEU A 5 -4.63 6.02 13.52
CA LEU A 5 -3.60 6.23 12.50
C LEU A 5 -2.85 7.53 12.81
N THR A 6 -1.53 7.47 12.86
CA THR A 6 -0.71 8.67 12.97
C THR A 6 -0.85 9.50 11.69
N GLU A 7 -0.59 10.81 11.76
CA GLU A 7 -0.62 11.70 10.59
C GLU A 7 0.32 11.21 9.49
N PHE A 8 1.44 10.60 9.87
CA PHE A 8 2.36 9.95 8.94
C PHE A 8 1.70 8.78 8.20
N GLN A 9 0.99 7.89 8.91
CA GLN A 9 0.28 6.78 8.28
C GLN A 9 -0.83 7.27 7.35
N LYS A 10 -1.52 8.36 7.70
CA LYS A 10 -2.49 9.00 6.79
C LYS A 10 -1.81 9.52 5.53
N LYS A 11 -0.69 10.24 5.64
CA LYS A 11 0.08 10.70 4.47
C LYS A 11 0.51 9.55 3.56
N VAL A 12 1.00 8.45 4.15
CA VAL A 12 1.38 7.25 3.37
C VAL A 12 0.16 6.62 2.71
N TYR A 13 -0.98 6.57 3.40
CA TYR A 13 -2.22 6.06 2.84
C TYR A 13 -2.71 6.94 1.66
N ASP A 14 -2.74 8.27 1.82
CA ASP A 14 -3.11 9.19 0.74
C ASP A 14 -2.16 9.07 -0.45
N PHE A 15 -0.85 8.95 -0.22
CA PHE A 15 0.12 8.73 -1.29
C PHE A 15 -0.17 7.43 -2.07
N ILE A 16 -0.43 6.31 -1.38
CA ILE A 16 -0.78 5.04 -2.02
C ILE A 16 -2.14 5.14 -2.72
N LYS A 17 -3.09 5.91 -2.17
CA LYS A 17 -4.42 6.13 -2.72
C LYS A 17 -4.38 6.94 -4.01
N GLU A 18 -3.58 8.01 -4.06
CA GLU A 18 -3.38 8.84 -5.24
C GLU A 18 -2.78 8.01 -6.39
N HIS A 19 -1.80 7.16 -6.09
CA HIS A 19 -1.22 6.26 -7.07
C HIS A 19 -2.10 5.06 -7.44
N ASN A 20 -3.24 4.83 -6.76
CA ASN A 20 -4.11 3.66 -6.81
C ASN A 20 -3.41 2.33 -6.49
N GLU A 21 -2.43 1.97 -7.31
CA GLU A 21 -1.63 0.77 -7.24
C GLU A 21 -0.18 1.10 -7.59
N MET A 22 0.76 0.67 -6.73
CA MET A 22 2.18 0.91 -6.97
C MET A 22 3.06 -0.24 -6.51
N ILE A 23 4.26 -0.32 -7.07
CA ILE A 23 5.26 -1.30 -6.65
C ILE A 23 5.81 -0.86 -5.28
N VAL A 24 5.90 -1.78 -4.31
CA VAL A 24 6.46 -1.50 -2.97
C VAL A 24 7.89 -0.95 -3.07
N SER A 25 8.67 -1.42 -4.05
CA SER A 25 10.00 -0.91 -4.38
C SER A 25 10.04 0.55 -4.84
N ASN A 26 8.94 1.10 -5.36
CA ASN A 26 8.84 2.52 -5.70
C ASN A 26 8.41 3.37 -4.50
N VAL A 27 7.84 2.76 -3.44
CA VAL A 27 7.52 3.48 -2.22
C VAL A 27 8.82 3.95 -1.57
N PRO A 28 8.91 5.24 -1.17
CA PRO A 28 10.05 5.76 -0.41
C PRO A 28 10.35 4.91 0.83
N LYS A 29 11.63 4.65 1.11
CA LYS A 29 12.05 3.75 2.21
C LYS A 29 11.50 4.19 3.59
N ASN A 30 11.44 5.50 3.82
CA ASN A 30 10.85 6.11 5.02
C ASN A 30 9.34 5.81 5.16
N MET A 31 8.60 5.70 4.05
CA MET A 31 7.17 5.40 4.06
C MET A 31 6.87 3.88 4.15
N ARG A 32 7.81 3.02 3.75
CA ARG A 32 7.61 1.56 3.78
C ARG A 32 7.31 1.00 5.16
N GLY A 33 7.82 1.62 6.23
CA GLY A 33 7.54 1.20 7.60
C GLY A 33 6.05 1.29 7.98
N ALA A 34 5.31 2.19 7.32
CA ALA A 34 3.87 2.33 7.53
C ALA A 34 3.04 1.27 6.78
N ILE A 35 3.58 0.64 5.71
CA ILE A 35 2.87 -0.39 4.92
C ILE A 35 2.36 -1.55 5.79
N PRO A 36 3.18 -2.24 6.60
CA PRO A 36 2.68 -3.35 7.42
C PRO A 36 1.63 -2.89 8.45
N SER A 37 1.74 -1.66 8.96
CA SER A 37 0.75 -1.09 9.88
C SER A 37 -0.58 -0.82 9.18
N LEU A 38 -0.56 -0.22 7.99
CA LEU A 38 -1.74 0.07 7.18
C LEU A 38 -2.41 -1.22 6.68
N LYS A 39 -1.61 -2.24 6.35
CA LYS A 39 -2.10 -3.57 5.98
C LYS A 39 -2.82 -4.22 7.17
N ASN A 40 -2.22 -4.18 8.35
CA ASN A 40 -2.84 -4.72 9.57
C ASN A 40 -4.11 -3.95 9.97
N ALA A 41 -4.19 -2.66 9.64
CA ALA A 41 -5.40 -1.85 9.79
C ALA A 41 -6.48 -2.14 8.72
N GLY A 42 -6.20 -2.99 7.73
CA GLY A 42 -7.13 -3.31 6.64
C GLY A 42 -7.38 -2.17 5.66
N LEU A 43 -6.47 -1.19 5.60
CA LEU A 43 -6.59 -0.02 4.72
C LEU A 43 -5.93 -0.25 3.35
N ILE A 44 -4.92 -1.10 3.30
CA ILE A 44 -4.18 -1.40 2.07
C ILE A 44 -3.99 -2.90 1.92
N GLU A 45 -3.85 -3.34 0.67
CA GLU A 45 -3.54 -4.73 0.33
C GLU A 45 -2.17 -4.81 -0.35
N THR A 46 -1.49 -5.93 -0.16
CA THR A 46 -0.23 -6.24 -0.84
C THR A 46 -0.39 -7.53 -1.63
N PHE A 47 -0.08 -7.53 -2.91
CA PHE A 47 -0.14 -8.72 -3.77
C PHE A 47 1.07 -8.75 -4.72
N ARG A 48 1.34 -9.92 -5.30
CA ARG A 48 2.45 -10.08 -6.26
C ARG A 48 1.89 -10.24 -7.67
N LYS A 49 2.30 -9.36 -8.59
CA LYS A 49 1.98 -9.48 -10.01
C LYS A 49 3.20 -9.21 -10.90
N PRO A 50 3.25 -9.77 -12.12
CA PRO A 50 4.24 -9.36 -13.10
C PRO A 50 3.97 -7.90 -13.51
N VAL A 51 5.05 -7.15 -13.77
CA VAL A 51 4.94 -5.72 -14.17
C VAL A 51 4.43 -5.60 -15.61
N THR A 52 4.79 -6.55 -16.46
CA THR A 52 4.38 -6.66 -17.87
C THR A 52 4.02 -8.11 -18.16
N GLN A 53 3.25 -8.37 -19.23
CA GLN A 53 2.80 -9.72 -19.59
C GLN A 53 3.96 -10.71 -19.85
N TRP A 54 5.13 -10.20 -20.22
CA TRP A 54 6.33 -10.99 -20.49
C TRP A 54 7.35 -10.99 -19.35
N ALA A 55 7.05 -10.37 -18.20
CA ALA A 55 7.98 -10.33 -17.08
C ALA A 55 7.99 -11.66 -16.33
N SER A 56 9.12 -12.38 -16.37
CA SER A 56 9.31 -13.63 -15.62
C SER A 56 9.32 -13.43 -14.10
N LYS A 57 9.66 -12.22 -13.62
CA LYS A 57 9.72 -11.90 -12.18
C LYS A 57 8.48 -11.12 -11.75
N LYS A 58 7.76 -11.69 -10.78
CA LYS A 58 6.67 -10.98 -10.09
C LYS A 58 7.25 -9.95 -9.11
N LYS A 59 6.70 -8.73 -9.10
CA LYS A 59 7.03 -7.72 -8.09
C LYS A 59 5.91 -7.62 -7.06
N LEU A 60 6.25 -7.13 -5.87
CA LEU A 60 5.27 -6.84 -4.83
C LEU A 60 4.65 -5.48 -5.09
N PHE A 61 3.33 -5.48 -5.21
CA PHE A 61 2.50 -4.30 -5.36
C PHE A 61 1.73 -4.03 -4.08
N VAL A 62 1.40 -2.77 -3.89
CA VAL A 62 0.53 -2.27 -2.84
C VAL A 62 -0.61 -1.50 -3.49
N LYS A 63 -1.83 -1.72 -2.98
CA LYS A 63 -3.04 -1.06 -3.44
C LYS A 63 -3.84 -0.55 -2.25
N SER A 64 -4.43 0.62 -2.37
CA SER A 64 -5.36 1.11 -1.36
C SER A 64 -6.69 0.33 -1.44
N ILE A 65 -7.14 -0.20 -0.29
CA ILE A 65 -8.47 -0.77 -0.15
C ILE A 65 -9.35 0.39 0.25
N ASN A 66 -9.92 1.07 -0.74
CA ASN A 66 -10.98 2.02 -0.45
C ASN A 66 -12.23 1.18 -0.11
N LYS A 67 -12.38 0.78 1.15
CA LYS A 67 -13.69 0.33 1.64
C LYS A 67 -14.59 1.56 1.51
N LYS A 68 -15.27 1.70 0.37
CA LYS A 68 -16.53 2.44 0.32
C LYS A 68 -17.34 1.84 1.46
N HIS A 69 -17.47 2.58 2.55
CA HIS A 69 -18.46 2.25 3.57
C HIS A 69 -19.80 2.21 2.79
N PRO A 70 -20.49 1.06 2.74
CA PRO A 70 -21.83 1.00 2.18
C PRO A 70 -22.78 1.89 2.98
#